data_AF-A0A3D0M621-F1
#
_entry.id   AF-A0A3D0M621-F1
#
_cell.length_a   1.000
_cell.length_b   1.000
_cell.length_c   1.000
_cell.angle_alpha   90.00
_cell.angle_beta   90.00
_cell.angle_gamma   90.00
#
_symmetry.space_group_name_H-M   'P 1'
#
loop_
_entity.id
_entity.type
_entity.pdbx_description
1 polymer ?
#
loop_
_entity_poly.entity_id
_entity_poly.type
_entity_poly.pdbx_seq_one_letter_code
_entity_poly.pdbx_strand_id
1 'polypeptide(L)'
;MLRGEKELNVIAAENEIAPNQIRNWKAEFLKNAAAAFDDKRTEDLKTELKDKERETDTLYKKVGQLTTQVDWLKKKSEELFGPDWESQYTPRPKERIVKLNE
;
A
#
# COMPACT_ATOMS: atom_id res chain seq x y z
N MET A 1 -15.40 21.40 -42.39
CA MET A 1 -15.43 20.69 -41.10
C MET A 1 -15.35 19.21 -41.37
N LEU A 2 -14.43 18.52 -40.69
CA LEU A 2 -14.32 17.07 -40.80
C LEU A 2 -15.53 16.44 -40.07
N ARG A 3 -16.01 15.30 -40.59
CA ARG A 3 -17.19 14.63 -40.04
C ARG A 3 -16.90 14.19 -38.60
N GLY A 4 -17.48 14.87 -37.61
CA GLY A 4 -17.30 14.58 -36.18
C GLY A 4 -16.85 15.76 -35.31
N GLU A 5 -16.46 16.89 -35.90
CA GLU A 5 -16.14 18.10 -35.12
C GLU A 5 -17.44 18.81 -34.70
N LYS A 6 -17.82 18.66 -33.43
CA LYS A 6 -18.84 19.49 -32.79
C LYS A 6 -18.19 20.57 -31.93
N GLU A 7 -18.80 21.75 -31.86
CA GLU A 7 -18.36 22.78 -30.93
C GLU A 7 -18.52 22.31 -29.48
N LEU A 8 -17.59 22.74 -28.63
CA LEU A 8 -17.57 22.33 -27.21
C LEU A 8 -18.89 22.66 -26.49
N ASN A 9 -19.51 23.79 -26.81
CA ASN A 9 -20.79 24.20 -26.23
C ASN A 9 -21.96 23.32 -26.70
N VAL A 10 -21.90 22.79 -27.93
CA VAL A 10 -22.89 21.84 -28.45
C VAL A 10 -22.74 20.50 -27.72
N ILE A 11 -21.51 20.02 -27.52
CA ILE A 11 -21.24 18.79 -26.75
C ILE A 11 -21.70 18.98 -25.29
N ALA A 12 -21.41 20.13 -24.69
CA ALA A 12 -21.85 20.48 -23.34
C ALA A 12 -23.38 20.42 -23.21
N ALA A 13 -24.10 21.05 -24.14
CA ALA A 13 -25.56 21.06 -24.14
C ALA A 13 -26.17 19.68 -24.39
N GLU A 14 -25.65 18.91 -25.36
CA GLU A 14 -26.15 17.57 -25.70
C GLU A 14 -25.98 16.54 -24.57
N ASN A 15 -24.94 16.71 -23.74
CA ASN A 15 -24.62 15.79 -22.66
C ASN A 15 -25.02 16.35 -21.28
N GLU A 16 -25.64 17.53 -21.23
CA GLU A 16 -26.02 18.21 -19.98
C GLU A 16 -24.83 18.45 -19.03
N ILE A 17 -23.64 18.69 -19.59
CA ILE A 17 -22.39 18.91 -18.85
C ILE A 17 -22.02 20.39 -18.95
N ALA A 18 -21.56 20.99 -17.84
CA ALA A 18 -21.06 22.36 -17.86
C ALA A 18 -19.85 22.50 -18.82
N PRO A 19 -19.81 23.51 -19.72
CA PRO A 19 -18.71 23.68 -20.67
C PRO A 19 -17.30 23.74 -20.03
N ASN A 20 -17.21 24.27 -18.81
CA ASN A 20 -15.95 24.33 -18.08
C ASN A 20 -15.42 22.94 -17.68
N GLN A 21 -16.30 21.98 -17.39
CA GLN A 21 -15.90 20.59 -17.09
C GLN A 21 -15.27 19.94 -18.32
N ILE A 22 -15.88 20.11 -19.50
CA ILE A 22 -15.33 19.57 -20.75
C ILE A 22 -13.97 20.20 -21.07
N ARG A 23 -13.79 21.51 -20.82
CA ARG A 23 -12.47 22.17 -20.98
C ARG A 23 -11.42 21.57 -20.05
N ASN A 24 -11.77 21.37 -18.77
CA ASN A 24 -10.87 20.79 -17.79
C ASN A 24 -10.50 19.34 -18.16
N TRP A 25 -11.47 18.49 -18.48
CA TRP A 25 -11.22 17.11 -18.88
C TRP A 25 -10.42 17.02 -20.18
N LYS A 26 -10.66 17.91 -21.15
CA LYS A 26 -9.84 17.97 -22.36
C LYS A 26 -8.38 18.28 -22.02
N ALA A 27 -8.14 19.26 -21.14
CA ALA A 27 -6.80 19.61 -20.71
C ALA A 27 -6.12 18.45 -19.96
N GLU A 28 -6.83 17.78 -19.04
CA GLU A 28 -6.34 16.62 -18.31
C GLU A 28 -6.07 15.42 -19.23
N PHE A 29 -6.97 15.14 -20.16
CA PHE A 29 -6.80 14.06 -21.12
C PHE A 29 -5.57 14.31 -21.99
N LEU A 30 -5.43 15.50 -22.58
CA LEU A 30 -4.25 15.81 -23.41
C LEU A 30 -2.94 15.76 -22.62
N LYS A 31 -2.97 16.17 -21.35
CA LYS A 31 -1.80 16.08 -20.46
C LYS A 31 -1.40 14.63 -20.17
N ASN A 32 -2.37 13.72 -20.03
CA ASN A 32 -2.14 12.36 -19.54
C ASN A 32 -2.28 11.26 -20.60
N ALA A 33 -2.75 11.56 -21.81
CA ALA A 33 -3.11 10.57 -22.83
C ALA A 33 -1.96 9.64 -23.19
N ALA A 34 -0.73 10.15 -23.24
CA ALA A 34 0.46 9.36 -23.54
C ALA A 34 0.66 8.20 -22.53
N ALA A 35 0.29 8.40 -21.26
CA ALA A 35 0.44 7.38 -20.22
C ALA A 35 -0.48 6.17 -20.43
N ALA A 36 -1.62 6.34 -21.14
CA ALA A 36 -2.53 5.24 -21.43
C ALA A 36 -1.94 4.22 -22.44
N PHE A 37 -0.91 4.63 -23.18
CA PHE A 37 -0.23 3.79 -24.18
C PHE A 37 1.21 3.45 -23.77
N ASP A 38 1.60 3.75 -22.53
CA ASP A 38 2.91 3.39 -22.01
C ASP A 38 2.87 1.96 -21.43
N ASP A 39 3.02 0.98 -22.33
CA ASP A 39 3.06 -0.45 -21.98
C ASP A 39 4.20 -0.77 -21.01
N LYS A 40 5.33 -0.05 -21.14
CA LYS A 40 6.49 -0.24 -20.26
C LYS A 40 6.15 0.16 -18.83
N ARG A 41 5.53 1.31 -18.63
CA ARG A 41 5.08 1.74 -17.29
C ARG A 41 4.11 0.73 -16.67
N THR A 42 3.23 0.14 -17.49
CA THR A 42 2.29 -0.88 -17.02
C THR A 42 3.02 -2.16 -16.55
N GLU A 43 4.03 -2.61 -17.29
CA GLU A 43 4.84 -3.77 -16.90
C GLU A 43 5.73 -3.48 -15.68
N ASP A 44 6.28 -2.27 -15.57
CA ASP A 44 7.06 -1.83 -14.41
C ASP A 44 6.18 -1.86 -13.14
N LEU A 45 4.95 -1.34 -13.20
CA LEU A 45 3.99 -1.37 -12.09
C LEU A 45 3.59 -2.81 -11.71
N LYS A 46 3.39 -3.69 -12.69
CA LYS A 46 3.10 -5.11 -12.41
C LYS A 46 4.28 -5.81 -11.74
N THR A 47 5.50 -5.46 -12.13
CA THR A 47 6.73 -6.02 -11.55
C THR A 47 6.89 -5.55 -10.11
N GLU A 48 6.73 -4.26 -9.85
CA GLU A 48 6.77 -3.69 -8.50
C GLU A 48 5.70 -4.32 -7.60
N LEU A 49 4.48 -4.52 -8.10
CA LEU A 49 3.42 -5.19 -7.36
C LEU A 49 3.81 -6.61 -6.97
N LYS A 50 4.34 -7.40 -7.92
CA LYS A 50 4.79 -8.78 -7.66
C LYS A 50 5.93 -8.82 -6.64
N ASP A 51 6.86 -7.89 -6.71
CA ASP A 51 7.97 -7.83 -5.75
C ASP A 51 7.48 -7.46 -4.35
N LYS A 52 6.49 -6.56 -4.24
CA LYS A 52 5.84 -6.26 -2.97
C LYS A 52 5.05 -7.44 -2.41
N GLU A 53 4.35 -8.19 -3.24
CA GLU A 53 3.67 -9.42 -2.83
C GLU A 53 4.67 -10.47 -2.32
N ARG A 54 5.81 -10.65 -3.00
CA ARG A 54 6.88 -11.58 -2.57
C ARG A 54 7.52 -11.17 -1.26
N GLU A 55 7.83 -9.88 -1.10
CA GLU A 55 8.36 -9.33 0.16
C GLU A 55 7.38 -9.59 1.30
N THR A 56 6.10 -9.31 1.08
CA THR A 56 5.02 -9.51 2.04
C THR A 56 4.87 -10.98 2.44
N ASP A 57 4.85 -11.91 1.47
CA ASP A 57 4.79 -13.36 1.73
C ASP A 57 6.00 -13.85 2.53
N THR A 58 7.20 -13.37 2.19
CA THR A 58 8.44 -13.69 2.91
C THR A 58 8.37 -13.24 4.37
N LEU A 59 7.87 -12.03 4.61
CA LEU A 59 7.69 -11.50 5.97
C LEU A 59 6.65 -12.30 6.75
N TYR A 60 5.50 -12.63 6.16
CA TYR A 60 4.48 -13.45 6.83
C TYR A 60 5.01 -14.84 7.21
N LYS A 61 5.76 -15.49 6.31
CA LYS A 61 6.42 -16.77 6.61
C LYS A 61 7.41 -16.64 7.76
N LYS A 62 8.20 -15.57 7.78
CA LYS A 62 9.17 -15.33 8.86
C LYS A 62 8.48 -15.08 10.19
N VAL A 63 7.40 -14.29 10.20
CA VAL A 63 6.56 -14.07 11.40
C VAL A 63 6.01 -15.40 11.89
N GLY A 64 5.42 -16.22 11.02
CA GLY A 64 4.91 -17.54 11.40
C GLY A 64 5.97 -18.45 12.03
N GLN A 65 7.15 -18.52 11.42
CA GLN A 65 8.28 -19.28 11.96
C GLN A 65 8.72 -18.76 13.34
N LEU A 66 8.85 -17.43 13.49
CA LEU A 66 9.25 -16.81 14.75
C LEU A 66 8.21 -17.02 15.83
N THR A 67 6.91 -16.90 15.52
CA THR A 67 5.82 -17.18 16.46
C THR A 67 5.91 -18.62 16.97
N THR A 68 6.05 -19.60 16.06
CA THR A 68 6.20 -21.01 16.47
C THR A 68 7.44 -21.23 17.34
N GLN A 69 8.59 -20.61 17.01
CA GLN A 69 9.80 -20.72 17.81
C GLN A 69 9.64 -20.09 19.19
N VAL A 70 9.04 -18.90 19.27
CA VAL A 70 8.76 -18.20 20.53
C VAL A 70 7.82 -19.02 21.39
N ASP A 71 6.71 -19.52 20.85
CA ASP A 71 5.74 -20.31 21.60
C ASP A 71 6.37 -21.60 22.13
N TRP A 72 7.21 -22.26 21.33
CA TRP A 72 7.94 -23.43 21.76
C TRP A 72 8.94 -23.12 22.89
N LEU A 73 9.70 -22.03 22.78
CA LEU A 73 10.65 -21.61 23.80
C LEU A 73 9.95 -21.21 25.11
N LYS A 74 8.81 -20.52 25.02
CA LYS A 74 7.99 -20.18 26.19
C LYS A 74 7.52 -21.44 26.91
N LYS A 75 6.99 -22.41 26.16
CA LYS A 75 6.58 -23.71 26.71
C LYS A 75 7.74 -24.43 27.40
N LYS A 76 8.91 -24.47 26.77
CA LYS A 76 10.12 -25.09 27.36
C LYS A 76 10.62 -24.38 28.59
N SER A 77 10.53 -23.06 28.62
CA SER A 77 10.93 -22.27 29.78
C SER A 77 9.99 -22.52 30.96
N GLU A 78 8.68 -22.64 30.72
CA GLU A 78 7.70 -23.02 31.73
C GLU A 78 7.94 -24.45 32.26
N GLU A 79 8.22 -25.42 31.38
CA GLU A 79 8.56 -26.80 31.77
C GLU A 79 9.82 -26.88 32.65
N LEU A 80 10.83 -26.04 32.38
CA LEU A 80 12.14 -26.09 33.06
C LEU A 80 12.24 -25.21 34.31
N PHE A 81 11.63 -24.03 34.27
CA PHE A 81 11.80 -22.98 35.29
C PHE A 81 10.51 -22.66 36.04
N GLY A 82 9.39 -23.32 35.69
CA GLY A 82 8.08 -23.12 36.30
C GLY A 82 7.30 -21.94 35.71
N PRO A 83 6.04 -21.75 36.13
CA PRO A 83 5.11 -20.78 35.52
C PRO A 83 5.52 -19.31 35.69
N ASP A 84 6.40 -18.98 36.65
CA ASP A 84 6.88 -17.62 36.91
C ASP A 84 8.23 -17.31 36.19
N TRP A 85 8.66 -18.15 35.25
CA TRP A 85 9.95 -17.99 34.58
C TRP A 85 10.11 -16.63 33.88
N GLU A 86 9.03 -16.06 33.34
CA GLU A 86 9.08 -14.75 32.66
C GLU A 86 9.55 -13.65 33.61
N SER A 87 9.12 -13.67 34.88
CA SER A 87 9.49 -12.68 35.90
C SER A 87 10.98 -12.76 36.28
N GLN A 88 11.54 -13.97 36.24
CA GLN A 88 12.92 -14.23 36.64
C GLN A 88 13.93 -13.90 35.53
N TYR A 89 13.56 -14.15 34.27
CA TYR A 89 14.48 -14.10 33.14
C TYR A 89 14.17 -13.04 32.09
N THR A 90 13.01 -12.39 32.15
CA THR A 90 12.67 -11.30 31.23
C THR A 90 12.92 -9.97 31.95
N PRO A 91 13.97 -9.23 31.59
CA PRO A 91 14.18 -7.90 32.15
C PRO A 91 12.97 -7.05 31.76
N ARG A 92 12.29 -6.45 32.74
CA ARG A 92 11.28 -5.43 32.44
C ARG A 92 11.95 -4.40 31.53
N PRO A 93 11.37 -4.06 30.37
CA PRO A 93 11.86 -2.94 29.60
C PRO A 93 11.92 -1.75 30.56
N LYS A 94 13.11 -1.16 30.76
CA LYS A 94 13.17 0.14 31.43
C LYS A 94 12.27 1.02 30.60
N GLU A 95 11.14 1.44 31.15
CA GLU A 95 10.19 2.32 30.48
C GLU A 95 11.01 3.43 29.86
N ARG A 96 11.12 3.43 28.52
CA ARG A 96 11.69 4.57 27.83
C ARG A 96 10.61 5.62 28.04
N ILE A 97 10.78 6.46 29.05
CA ILE A 97 10.04 7.71 29.20
C ILE A 97 10.35 8.46 27.91
N VAL A 98 9.52 8.26 26.89
CA VAL A 98 9.46 9.16 25.75
C VAL A 98 8.89 10.41 26.37
N LYS A 99 9.77 11.31 26.80
CA LYS A 99 9.39 12.70 26.97
C LYS A 99 8.95 13.15 25.58
N LEU A 100 7.64 13.09 25.34
CA LEU A 100 6.99 13.84 24.28
C LEU A 100 7.23 15.31 24.62
N ASN A 101 8.35 15.84 24.14
CA ASN A 101 8.58 17.26 24.10
C ASN A 101 8.07 17.74 22.73
N GLU A 102 7.03 18.56 22.83
CA GLU A 102 6.63 19.70 21.98
C GLU A 102 6.93 19.64 20.47
#